data_AF-A0A7V9JWH6-F1
#
_entry.id   AF-A0A7V9JWH6-F1
#
_cell.length_a   1.000
_cell.length_b   1.000
_cell.length_c   1.000
_cell.angle_alpha   90.00
_cell.angle_beta   90.00
_cell.angle_gamma   90.00
#
_symmetry.space_group_name_H-M   'P 1'
#
loop_
_entity.id
_entity.type
_entity.pdbx_description
1 polymer ?
#
loop_
_entity_poly.entity_id
_entity_poly.type
_entity_poly.pdbx_seq_one_letter_code
_entity_poly.pdbx_strand_id
1 'polypeptide(L)'
;MRERETKQLVDVDSNDEENWTGELALADRQALDDAVLELLGIADEAERRELQTELYREITKLYRQIRVAEKKMQKFRSATARKGKQTAHSIADEIFGELVPQPEFFTPLEFVPANAETETINLPLGKAKVVAKSLLHNDGVNIGENFISLGSVERSNFVKSLADLALHGETNIPVKPEICEKALQKYVTESGKLNKLFYSEAATYVADENMQEKIVRELWKKLRSHSD
;
A
#
# COMPACT_ATOMS: atom_id res chain seq x y z
N MET A 1 50.67 -12.36 -4.11
CA MET A 1 49.31 -11.89 -3.77
C MET A 1 48.37 -13.03 -4.07
N ARG A 2 47.69 -13.60 -3.05
CA ARG A 2 46.57 -14.51 -3.32
C ARG A 2 45.38 -13.64 -3.71
N GLU A 3 44.78 -13.91 -4.86
CA GLU A 3 43.48 -13.33 -5.22
C GLU A 3 42.51 -13.67 -4.09
N ARG A 4 41.98 -12.66 -3.41
CA ARG A 4 40.86 -12.86 -2.49
C ARG A 4 39.65 -13.06 -3.38
N GLU A 5 39.16 -14.29 -3.47
CA GLU A 5 37.81 -14.54 -3.96
C GLU A 5 36.85 -13.76 -3.07
N THR A 6 36.27 -12.68 -3.61
CA THR A 6 35.23 -11.93 -2.93
C THR A 6 33.96 -12.78 -2.91
N LYS A 7 33.73 -13.48 -1.80
CA LYS A 7 32.44 -14.14 -1.56
C LYS A 7 31.39 -13.07 -1.27
N GLN A 8 30.15 -13.35 -1.65
CA GLN A 8 29.04 -12.47 -1.25
C GLN A 8 28.84 -12.58 0.26
N LEU A 9 28.45 -11.48 0.91
CA LEU A 9 28.19 -11.46 2.36
C LEU A 9 27.17 -12.54 2.75
N VAL A 10 26.08 -12.64 1.98
CA VAL A 10 25.03 -13.66 2.09
C VAL A 10 24.76 -14.20 0.69
N ASP A 11 24.77 -15.53 0.54
CA ASP A 11 24.26 -16.17 -0.68
C ASP A 11 22.74 -16.27 -0.59
N VAL A 12 22.07 -15.28 -1.15
CA VAL A 12 20.61 -15.11 -1.17
C VAL A 12 19.90 -16.04 -2.17
N ASP A 13 20.65 -16.73 -3.04
CA ASP A 13 20.11 -17.66 -4.03
C ASP A 13 20.33 -19.14 -3.63
N SER A 14 21.01 -19.39 -2.51
CA SER A 14 21.16 -20.72 -1.91
C SER A 14 19.84 -21.25 -1.30
N ASN A 15 19.65 -22.57 -1.36
CA ASN A 15 18.47 -23.26 -0.81
C ASN A 15 18.61 -23.59 0.70
N ASP A 16 19.75 -23.28 1.31
CA ASP A 16 20.02 -23.57 2.71
C ASP A 16 19.43 -22.47 3.59
N GLU A 17 18.16 -22.64 3.98
CA GLU A 17 17.47 -21.68 4.83
C GLU A 17 17.88 -21.76 6.31
N GLU A 18 18.44 -22.89 6.73
CA GLU A 18 18.78 -23.18 8.14
C GLU A 18 20.21 -22.78 8.53
N ASN A 19 21.11 -22.59 7.57
CA ASN A 19 22.52 -22.30 7.82
C ASN A 19 22.94 -20.92 7.29
N TRP A 20 23.96 -20.33 7.90
CA TRP A 20 24.60 -19.13 7.38
C TRP A 20 25.27 -19.43 6.04
N THR A 21 25.18 -18.50 5.10
CA THR A 21 25.75 -18.64 3.75
C THR A 21 26.72 -17.51 3.47
N GLY A 22 27.49 -17.60 2.37
CA GLY A 22 28.42 -16.55 1.99
C GLY A 22 29.55 -16.34 3.00
N GLU A 23 29.87 -15.08 3.30
CA GLU A 23 30.89 -14.72 4.30
C GLU A 23 30.42 -14.96 5.74
N LEU A 24 29.11 -14.92 6.03
CA LEU A 24 28.58 -15.17 7.38
C LEU A 24 28.81 -16.62 7.84
N ALA A 25 28.98 -17.55 6.89
CA ALA A 25 29.32 -18.95 7.15
C ALA A 25 30.79 -19.17 7.57
N LEU A 26 31.65 -18.16 7.40
CA LEU A 26 33.08 -18.32 7.61
C LEU A 26 33.42 -18.25 9.10
N ALA A 27 34.13 -19.26 9.60
CA ALA A 27 34.47 -19.37 11.03
C ALA A 27 35.41 -18.25 11.51
N ASP A 28 36.35 -17.82 10.65
CA ASP A 28 37.25 -16.69 10.94
C ASP A 28 36.48 -15.36 11.03
N ARG A 29 35.45 -15.18 10.20
CA ARG A 29 34.54 -14.03 10.29
C ARG A 29 33.75 -14.03 11.60
N GLN A 30 33.15 -15.17 11.95
CA GLN A 30 32.40 -15.32 13.21
C GLN A 30 33.27 -15.05 14.44
N ALA A 31 34.51 -15.55 14.44
CA ALA A 31 35.47 -15.28 15.49
C ALA A 31 35.86 -13.79 15.58
N LEU A 32 36.00 -13.12 14.43
CA LEU A 32 36.27 -11.69 14.38
C LEU A 32 35.09 -10.87 14.91
N ASP A 33 33.86 -11.20 14.50
CA ASP A 33 32.66 -10.48 14.94
C ASP A 33 32.41 -10.71 16.45
N ASP A 34 32.70 -11.90 16.99
CA ASP A 34 32.67 -12.15 18.45
C ASP A 34 33.69 -11.29 19.21
N ALA A 35 34.93 -11.22 18.74
CA ALA A 35 35.97 -10.38 19.33
C ALA A 35 35.63 -8.88 19.27
N VAL A 36 34.92 -8.44 18.23
CA VAL A 36 34.40 -7.06 18.13
C VAL A 36 33.31 -6.81 19.18
N LEU A 37 32.38 -7.75 19.37
CA LEU A 37 31.34 -7.63 20.40
C LEU A 37 31.95 -7.59 21.82
N GLU A 38 32.98 -8.37 22.07
CA GLU A 38 33.75 -8.33 23.32
C GLU A 38 34.42 -6.96 23.51
N LEU A 39 35.06 -6.43 22.46
CA LEU A 39 35.68 -5.10 22.48
C LEU A 39 34.67 -3.97 22.75
N LEU A 40 33.43 -4.12 22.29
CA LEU A 40 32.33 -3.18 22.54
C LEU A 40 31.77 -3.25 23.97
N GLY A 41 32.27 -4.18 24.79
CA GLY A 41 31.96 -4.29 26.22
C GLY A 41 30.95 -5.38 26.59
N ILE A 42 30.58 -6.26 25.65
CA ILE A 42 29.71 -7.41 25.93
C ILE A 42 30.59 -8.54 26.47
N ALA A 43 30.73 -8.60 27.79
CA ALA A 43 31.64 -9.54 28.45
C ALA A 43 31.14 -10.98 28.45
N ASP A 44 29.81 -11.19 28.50
CA ASP A 44 29.22 -12.54 28.51
C ASP A 44 29.25 -13.16 27.11
N GLU A 45 29.88 -14.34 27.00
CA GLU A 45 29.98 -15.10 25.76
C GLU A 45 28.59 -15.57 25.26
N ALA A 46 27.68 -15.89 26.18
CA ALA A 46 26.33 -16.31 25.81
C ALA A 46 25.54 -15.16 25.16
N GLU A 47 25.62 -13.96 25.74
CA GLU A 47 25.01 -12.73 25.22
C GLU A 47 25.59 -12.35 23.85
N ARG A 48 26.92 -12.46 23.68
CA ARG A 48 27.56 -12.20 22.37
C ARG A 48 27.06 -13.13 21.29
N ARG A 49 26.93 -14.44 21.58
CA ARG A 49 26.41 -15.41 20.60
C ARG A 49 24.97 -15.16 20.21
N GLU A 50 24.13 -14.76 21.17
CA GLU A 50 22.73 -14.41 20.91
C GLU A 50 22.64 -13.18 20.00
N LEU A 51 23.36 -12.11 20.33
CA LEU A 51 23.42 -10.90 19.52
C LEU A 51 24.00 -11.15 18.12
N GLN A 52 25.08 -11.92 18.01
CA GLN A 52 25.64 -12.29 16.71
C GLN A 52 24.63 -13.05 15.85
N THR A 53 23.92 -14.01 16.45
CA THR A 53 22.88 -14.79 15.77
C THR A 53 21.73 -13.90 15.29
N GLU A 54 21.26 -12.97 16.13
CA GLU A 54 20.20 -12.02 15.78
C GLU A 54 20.64 -11.08 14.65
N LEU A 55 21.87 -10.55 14.73
CA LEU A 55 22.44 -9.69 13.69
C LEU A 55 22.54 -10.43 12.35
N TYR A 56 23.03 -11.67 12.35
CA TYR A 56 23.15 -12.47 11.13
C TYR A 56 21.79 -12.77 10.52
N ARG A 57 20.78 -13.05 11.36
CA ARG A 57 19.40 -13.25 10.93
C ARG A 57 18.81 -12.00 10.27
N GLU A 58 18.95 -10.82 10.89
CA GLU A 58 18.41 -9.58 10.34
C GLU A 58 19.16 -9.13 9.07
N ILE A 59 20.49 -9.30 9.02
CA ILE A 59 21.27 -9.05 7.80
C ILE A 59 20.80 -9.98 6.67
N THR A 60 20.68 -11.28 6.94
CA THR A 60 20.21 -12.27 5.95
C THR A 60 18.83 -11.91 5.42
N LYS A 61 17.91 -11.55 6.31
CA LYS A 61 16.56 -11.11 5.97
C LYS A 61 16.56 -9.85 5.10
N LEU A 62 17.37 -8.84 5.45
CA LEU A 62 17.51 -7.62 4.67
C LEU A 62 18.04 -7.92 3.25
N TYR A 63 19.09 -8.74 3.12
CA TYR A 63 19.65 -9.12 1.84
C TYR A 63 18.65 -9.91 0.98
N ARG A 64 17.88 -10.83 1.58
CA ARG A 64 16.81 -11.54 0.87
C ARG A 64 15.71 -10.59 0.39
N GLN A 65 15.31 -9.62 1.19
CA GLN A 65 14.33 -8.60 0.78
C GLN A 65 14.83 -7.77 -0.41
N ILE A 66 16.09 -7.34 -0.37
CA ILE A 66 16.74 -6.62 -1.50
C ILE A 66 16.74 -7.51 -2.74
N ARG A 67 17.11 -8.79 -2.61
CA ARG A 67 17.17 -9.74 -3.73
C ARG A 67 15.81 -9.94 -4.40
N VAL A 68 14.73 -9.98 -3.63
CA VAL A 68 13.35 -10.06 -4.16
C VAL A 68 13.05 -8.84 -5.03
N ALA A 69 13.32 -7.63 -4.52
CA ALA A 69 13.11 -6.40 -5.28
C ALA A 69 13.98 -6.34 -6.54
N GLU A 70 15.24 -6.76 -6.46
CA GLU A 70 16.13 -6.86 -7.63
C GLU A 70 15.62 -7.84 -8.68
N LYS A 71 15.16 -9.03 -8.27
CA LYS A 71 14.57 -10.02 -9.17
C LYS A 71 13.33 -9.46 -9.87
N LYS A 72 12.47 -8.73 -9.15
CA LYS A 72 11.32 -8.01 -9.74
C LYS A 72 11.79 -6.98 -10.78
N MET A 73 12.75 -6.12 -10.43
CA MET A 73 13.32 -5.13 -11.36
C MET A 73 14.00 -5.77 -12.57
N GLN A 74 14.69 -6.91 -12.42
CA GLN A 74 15.33 -7.61 -13.52
C GLN A 74 14.31 -8.23 -14.47
N LYS A 75 13.27 -8.87 -13.93
CA LYS A 75 12.12 -9.34 -14.73
C LYS A 75 11.51 -8.19 -15.51
N PHE A 76 11.26 -7.06 -14.85
CA PHE A 76 10.72 -5.85 -15.46
C PHE A 76 11.59 -5.31 -16.60
N ARG A 77 12.90 -5.13 -16.38
CA ARG A 77 13.85 -4.71 -17.43
C ARG A 77 13.87 -5.68 -18.61
N SER A 78 13.82 -6.99 -18.34
CA SER A 78 13.80 -8.01 -19.38
C SER A 78 12.50 -8.00 -20.20
N ALA A 79 11.36 -7.72 -19.56
CA ALA A 79 10.06 -7.60 -20.21
C ALA A 79 9.99 -6.35 -21.11
N THR A 80 10.50 -5.22 -20.60
CA THR A 80 10.61 -3.96 -21.37
C THR A 80 11.50 -4.15 -22.62
N ALA A 81 12.63 -4.83 -22.49
CA ALA A 81 13.52 -5.09 -23.63
C ALA A 81 12.88 -5.96 -24.73
N ARG A 82 11.95 -6.85 -24.38
CA ARG A 82 11.29 -7.77 -25.32
C ARG A 82 9.99 -7.23 -25.93
N LYS A 83 9.20 -6.46 -25.16
CA LYS A 83 7.84 -6.02 -25.55
C LYS A 83 7.74 -4.52 -25.89
N GLY A 84 8.82 -3.75 -25.81
CA GLY A 84 8.81 -2.30 -26.00
C GLY A 84 8.43 -1.55 -24.71
N LYS A 85 8.15 -0.24 -24.83
CA LYS A 85 7.89 0.65 -23.69
C LYS A 85 6.65 0.17 -22.91
N GLN A 86 6.85 -0.32 -21.69
CA GLN A 86 5.75 -0.73 -20.82
C GLN A 86 4.91 0.48 -20.41
N THR A 87 3.59 0.30 -20.45
CA THR A 87 2.61 1.33 -20.08
C THR A 87 2.22 1.16 -18.62
N ALA A 88 1.76 2.23 -17.97
CA ALA A 88 1.31 2.19 -16.58
C ALA A 88 0.26 1.08 -16.34
N HIS A 89 -0.59 0.85 -17.35
CA HIS A 89 -1.59 -0.22 -17.34
C HIS A 89 -0.95 -1.62 -17.21
N SER A 90 0.04 -1.94 -18.04
CA SER A 90 0.71 -3.26 -17.99
C SER A 90 1.47 -3.51 -16.68
N ILE A 91 1.97 -2.45 -16.04
CA ILE A 91 2.65 -2.55 -14.75
C ILE A 91 1.63 -2.77 -13.64
N ALA A 92 0.50 -2.07 -13.70
CA ALA A 92 -0.60 -2.28 -12.77
C ALA A 92 -1.20 -3.69 -12.89
N ASP A 93 -1.27 -4.28 -14.09
CA ASP A 93 -1.66 -5.70 -14.28
C ASP A 93 -0.75 -6.64 -13.51
N GLU A 94 0.57 -6.46 -13.66
CA GLU A 94 1.57 -7.31 -13.03
C GLU A 94 1.54 -7.16 -11.50
N ILE A 95 1.52 -5.92 -11.00
CA ILE A 95 1.41 -5.64 -9.56
C ILE A 95 0.12 -6.25 -8.99
N PHE A 96 -1.02 -6.02 -9.62
CA PHE A 96 -2.30 -6.52 -9.12
C PHE A 96 -2.37 -8.06 -9.11
N GLY A 97 -1.72 -8.72 -10.06
CA GLY A 97 -1.59 -10.18 -10.09
C GLY A 97 -0.67 -10.75 -9.01
N GLU A 98 0.32 -9.98 -8.55
CA GLU A 98 1.23 -10.39 -7.47
C GLU A 98 0.70 -10.10 -6.07
N LEU A 99 -0.27 -9.19 -5.91
CA LEU A 99 -0.89 -8.87 -4.62
C LEU A 99 -1.70 -10.07 -4.10
N VAL A 100 -1.19 -10.74 -3.07
CA VAL A 100 -1.88 -11.83 -2.37
C VAL A 100 -1.89 -11.55 -0.85
N PRO A 101 -3.07 -11.38 -0.21
CA PRO A 101 -4.40 -11.37 -0.80
C PRO A 101 -4.64 -10.13 -1.67
N GLN A 102 -5.53 -10.27 -2.68
CA GLN A 102 -5.97 -9.10 -3.44
C GLN A 102 -6.83 -8.22 -2.52
N PRO A 103 -6.58 -6.91 -2.48
CA PRO A 103 -7.40 -6.01 -1.67
C PRO A 103 -8.83 -5.98 -2.20
N GLU A 104 -9.79 -5.81 -1.31
CA GLU A 104 -11.20 -5.62 -1.65
C GLU A 104 -11.49 -4.13 -1.91
N PHE A 105 -12.39 -3.86 -2.85
CA PHE A 105 -12.92 -2.51 -3.05
C PHE A 105 -13.97 -2.25 -1.98
N PHE A 106 -13.86 -1.11 -1.30
CA PHE A 106 -14.83 -0.70 -0.28
C PHE A 106 -15.33 0.71 -0.53
N THR A 107 -16.55 0.95 -0.08
CA THR A 107 -17.23 2.24 -0.16
C THR A 107 -17.45 2.83 1.24
N PRO A 108 -17.63 4.16 1.37
CA PRO A 108 -18.01 4.76 2.65
C PRO A 108 -19.26 4.14 3.30
N LEU A 109 -20.15 3.53 2.52
CA LEU A 109 -21.37 2.87 3.01
C LEU A 109 -21.08 1.64 3.87
N GLU A 110 -20.02 0.90 3.58
CA GLU A 110 -19.65 -0.31 4.35
C GLU A 110 -19.21 0.01 5.78
N PHE A 111 -18.79 1.25 6.02
CA PHE A 111 -18.40 1.71 7.35
C PHE A 111 -19.59 2.28 8.15
N VAL A 112 -20.79 2.28 7.58
CA VAL A 112 -22.02 2.67 8.27
C VAL A 112 -22.52 1.50 9.12
N PRO A 113 -22.82 1.72 10.43
CA PRO A 113 -23.40 0.68 11.28
C PRO A 113 -24.77 0.21 10.76
N ALA A 114 -25.03 -1.10 10.78
CA ALA A 114 -26.30 -1.68 10.29
C ALA A 114 -27.54 -1.20 11.07
N ASN A 115 -27.38 -0.70 12.29
CA ASN A 115 -28.44 -0.16 13.13
C ASN A 115 -28.62 1.37 13.00
N ALA A 116 -27.91 2.02 12.06
CA ALA A 116 -28.04 3.45 11.85
C ALA A 116 -29.39 3.79 11.20
N GLU A 117 -30.01 4.88 11.65
CA GLU A 117 -31.16 5.48 10.97
C GLU A 117 -30.69 6.07 9.63
N THR A 118 -31.21 5.55 8.53
CA THR A 118 -30.88 5.97 7.17
C THR A 118 -32.07 6.58 6.45
N GLU A 119 -31.79 7.55 5.60
CA GLU A 119 -32.71 8.18 4.66
C GLU A 119 -32.33 7.76 3.24
N THR A 120 -33.29 7.32 2.45
CA THR A 120 -33.06 6.95 1.05
C THR A 120 -33.05 8.21 0.19
N ILE A 121 -31.94 8.45 -0.48
CA ILE A 121 -31.74 9.61 -1.37
C ILE A 121 -31.34 9.08 -2.74
N ASN A 122 -31.94 9.62 -3.79
CA ASN A 122 -31.56 9.31 -5.16
C ASN A 122 -30.33 10.15 -5.56
N LEU A 123 -29.20 9.49 -5.79
CA LEU A 123 -27.95 10.11 -6.21
C LEU A 123 -27.90 10.20 -7.74
N PRO A 124 -27.94 11.41 -8.33
CA PRO A 124 -27.81 11.58 -9.77
C PRO A 124 -26.36 11.35 -10.22
N LEU A 125 -26.20 11.05 -11.51
CA LEU A 125 -24.88 10.95 -12.13
C LEU A 125 -24.24 12.33 -12.25
N GLY A 126 -23.01 12.50 -11.76
CA GLY A 126 -22.26 13.74 -11.95
C GLY A 126 -21.13 13.95 -10.96
N LYS A 127 -20.40 15.05 -11.14
CA LYS A 127 -19.41 15.50 -10.16
C LYS A 127 -20.11 16.20 -9.01
N ALA A 128 -19.75 15.84 -7.79
CA ALA A 128 -20.31 16.43 -6.59
C ALA A 128 -19.49 17.63 -6.11
N LYS A 129 -20.19 18.71 -5.75
CA LYS A 129 -19.63 19.89 -5.09
C LYS A 129 -20.41 20.17 -3.82
N VAL A 130 -19.73 20.19 -2.69
CA VAL A 130 -20.32 20.56 -1.40
C VAL A 130 -20.64 22.05 -1.43
N VAL A 131 -21.86 22.38 -1.01
CA VAL A 131 -22.34 23.73 -0.82
C VAL A 131 -22.56 23.91 0.67
N ALA A 132 -21.73 24.75 1.28
CA ALA A 132 -21.88 25.11 2.68
C ALA A 132 -23.04 26.09 2.85
N LYS A 133 -23.64 26.08 4.04
CA LYS A 133 -24.73 26.97 4.41
C LYS A 133 -24.33 28.43 4.19
N SER A 134 -25.23 29.14 3.56
CA SER A 134 -25.16 30.59 3.34
C SER A 134 -26.53 31.20 3.65
N LEU A 135 -26.65 32.52 3.55
CA LEU A 135 -27.94 33.20 3.71
C LEU A 135 -29.01 32.71 2.71
N LEU A 136 -28.60 32.15 1.56
CA LEU A 136 -29.48 31.76 0.46
C LEU A 136 -29.64 30.24 0.31
N HIS A 137 -28.80 29.44 0.97
CA HIS A 137 -28.76 27.98 0.78
C HIS A 137 -28.46 27.24 2.09
N ASN A 138 -29.12 26.10 2.29
CA ASN A 138 -28.80 25.15 3.35
C ASN A 138 -27.58 24.30 2.98
N ASP A 139 -26.97 23.63 3.96
CA ASP A 139 -25.91 22.67 3.70
C ASP A 139 -26.40 21.54 2.78
N GLY A 140 -25.65 21.29 1.72
CA GLY A 140 -26.04 20.29 0.73
C GLY A 140 -24.93 19.98 -0.27
N VAL A 141 -25.29 19.21 -1.29
CA VAL A 141 -24.38 18.83 -2.38
C VAL A 141 -25.07 19.14 -3.70
N ASN A 142 -24.32 19.79 -4.59
CA ASN A 142 -24.71 19.92 -5.97
C ASN A 142 -24.05 18.81 -6.79
N ILE A 143 -24.86 18.00 -7.46
CA ILE A 143 -24.39 16.89 -8.30
C ILE A 143 -24.95 17.11 -9.70
N GLY A 144 -24.07 17.57 -10.61
CA GLY A 144 -24.50 18.05 -11.92
C GLY A 144 -25.36 19.31 -11.81
N GLU A 145 -26.63 19.20 -12.21
CA GLU A 145 -27.63 20.27 -12.12
C GLU A 145 -28.55 20.15 -10.89
N ASN A 146 -28.43 19.05 -10.14
CA ASN A 146 -29.34 18.73 -9.04
C ASN A 146 -28.72 19.12 -7.70
N PHE A 147 -29.45 19.91 -6.93
CA PHE A 147 -29.10 20.25 -5.56
C PHE A 147 -29.82 19.36 -4.54
N ILE A 148 -29.06 18.70 -3.68
CA ILE A 148 -29.56 17.86 -2.58
C ILE A 148 -29.28 18.57 -1.26
N SER A 149 -30.33 18.99 -0.56
CA SER A 149 -30.23 19.60 0.77
C SER A 149 -30.10 18.52 1.84
N LEU A 150 -29.00 18.52 2.60
CA LEU A 150 -28.69 17.49 3.60
C LEU A 150 -28.65 18.04 5.03
N GLY A 151 -28.64 19.37 5.20
CA GLY A 151 -28.75 20.05 6.49
C GLY A 151 -27.51 19.98 7.38
N SER A 152 -26.44 19.30 6.93
CA SER A 152 -25.16 19.19 7.64
C SER A 152 -24.00 19.07 6.66
N VAL A 153 -22.86 19.68 6.97
CA VAL A 153 -21.65 19.63 6.12
C VAL A 153 -21.08 18.21 6.06
N GLU A 154 -21.17 17.45 7.15
CA GLU A 154 -20.66 16.09 7.29
C GLU A 154 -21.42 15.13 6.37
N ARG A 155 -22.75 15.24 6.35
CA ARG A 155 -23.61 14.49 5.41
C ARG A 155 -23.28 14.87 3.97
N SER A 156 -23.06 16.16 3.70
CA SER A 156 -22.68 16.63 2.37
C SER A 156 -21.32 16.08 1.91
N ASN A 157 -20.32 16.03 2.80
CA ASN A 157 -19.02 15.43 2.49
C ASN A 157 -19.13 13.92 2.24
N PHE A 158 -19.96 13.23 3.01
CA PHE A 158 -20.23 11.81 2.82
C PHE A 158 -20.86 11.53 1.45
N VAL A 159 -21.92 12.26 1.09
CA VAL A 159 -22.58 12.15 -0.21
C VAL A 159 -21.66 12.52 -1.37
N LYS A 160 -20.83 13.56 -1.20
CA LYS A 160 -19.79 13.91 -2.17
C LYS A 160 -18.84 12.73 -2.41
N SER A 161 -18.40 12.06 -1.35
CA SER A 161 -17.50 10.91 -1.48
C SER A 161 -18.14 9.75 -2.26
N LEU A 162 -19.44 9.50 -2.09
CA LEU A 162 -20.15 8.47 -2.85
C LEU A 162 -20.26 8.83 -4.33
N ALA A 163 -20.61 10.09 -4.63
CA ALA A 163 -20.70 10.58 -6.00
C ALA A 163 -19.33 10.60 -6.71
N ASP A 164 -18.24 10.95 -6.01
CA ASP A 164 -16.88 10.88 -6.55
C ASP A 164 -16.45 9.43 -6.87
N LEU A 165 -17.02 8.46 -6.16
CA LEU A 165 -16.88 7.04 -6.48
C LEU A 165 -17.79 6.57 -7.62
N ALA A 166 -18.57 7.48 -8.23
CA ALA A 166 -19.54 7.21 -9.29
C ALA A 166 -20.71 6.31 -8.85
N LEU A 167 -20.99 6.23 -7.54
CA LEU A 167 -22.21 5.60 -7.03
C LEU A 167 -23.42 6.49 -7.34
N HIS A 168 -24.47 5.89 -7.89
CA HIS A 168 -25.68 6.58 -8.35
C HIS A 168 -26.92 5.70 -8.09
N GLY A 169 -28.09 6.33 -8.07
CA GLY A 169 -29.37 5.68 -7.78
C GLY A 169 -29.79 5.79 -6.30
N GLU A 170 -30.76 4.97 -5.91
CA GLU A 170 -31.32 4.97 -4.55
C GLU A 170 -30.30 4.48 -3.53
N THR A 171 -29.85 5.37 -2.66
CA THR A 171 -28.80 5.09 -1.68
C THR A 171 -29.26 5.44 -0.27
N ASN A 172 -29.02 4.54 0.68
CA ASN A 172 -29.36 4.74 2.08
C ASN A 172 -28.24 5.52 2.78
N ILE A 173 -28.51 6.76 3.17
CA ILE A 173 -27.54 7.67 3.77
C ILE A 173 -27.91 7.91 5.23
N PRO A 174 -26.97 7.83 6.19
CA PRO A 174 -27.25 8.09 7.59
C PRO A 174 -27.84 9.50 7.82
N VAL A 175 -28.86 9.57 8.69
CA VAL A 175 -29.47 10.84 9.10
C VAL A 175 -28.55 11.59 10.08
N LYS A 176 -27.84 10.86 10.94
CA LYS A 176 -26.97 11.43 11.97
C LYS A 176 -25.61 11.87 11.38
N PRO A 177 -25.23 13.17 11.46
CA PRO A 177 -23.97 13.68 10.91
C PRO A 177 -22.72 12.99 11.45
N GLU A 178 -22.71 12.65 12.74
CA GLU A 178 -21.58 11.97 13.40
C GLU A 178 -21.28 10.59 12.80
N ILE A 179 -22.31 9.88 12.31
CA ILE A 179 -22.14 8.58 11.68
C ILE A 179 -21.50 8.74 10.30
N CYS A 180 -21.96 9.72 9.52
CA CYS A 180 -21.37 10.08 8.23
C CYS A 180 -19.89 10.46 8.38
N GLU A 181 -19.55 11.28 9.37
CA GLU A 181 -18.18 11.68 9.62
C GLU A 181 -17.29 10.48 10.01
N LYS A 182 -17.73 9.65 10.97
CA LYS A 182 -16.97 8.46 11.40
C LYS A 182 -16.77 7.46 10.27
N ALA A 183 -17.81 7.21 9.46
CA ALA A 183 -17.72 6.32 8.31
C ALA A 183 -16.75 6.87 7.26
N LEU A 184 -16.81 8.18 6.97
CA LEU A 184 -15.90 8.83 6.04
C LEU A 184 -14.45 8.83 6.53
N GLN A 185 -14.20 9.07 7.82
CA GLN A 185 -12.86 9.02 8.41
C GLN A 185 -12.25 7.62 8.31
N LYS A 186 -13.04 6.57 8.60
CA LYS A 186 -12.61 5.18 8.42
C LYS A 186 -12.28 4.89 6.96
N TYR A 187 -13.16 5.26 6.05
CA TYR A 187 -12.95 5.12 4.61
C TYR A 187 -11.66 5.80 4.13
N VAL A 188 -11.40 7.05 4.53
CA VAL A 188 -10.18 7.79 4.18
C VAL A 188 -8.94 7.11 4.76
N THR A 189 -9.03 6.59 5.99
CA THR A 189 -7.93 5.89 6.64
C THR A 189 -7.57 4.60 5.91
N GLU A 190 -8.54 3.75 5.62
CA GLU A 190 -8.31 2.49 4.90
C GLU A 190 -7.88 2.74 3.45
N SER A 191 -8.50 3.69 2.75
CA SER A 191 -8.06 4.09 1.41
C SER A 191 -6.63 4.63 1.43
N GLY A 192 -6.25 5.37 2.47
CA GLY A 192 -4.89 5.86 2.66
C GLY A 192 -3.87 4.74 2.88
N LYS A 193 -4.24 3.67 3.59
CA LYS A 193 -3.39 2.47 3.72
C LYS A 193 -3.20 1.76 2.39
N LEU A 194 -4.29 1.53 1.64
CA LEU A 194 -4.21 0.95 0.29
C LEU A 194 -3.38 1.80 -0.66
N ASN A 195 -3.55 3.12 -0.61
CA ASN A 195 -2.79 4.03 -1.45
C ASN A 195 -1.29 3.93 -1.15
N LYS A 196 -0.90 3.89 0.13
CA LYS A 196 0.50 3.67 0.54
C LYS A 196 1.05 2.34 0.03
N LEU A 197 0.25 1.26 0.12
CA LEU A 197 0.62 -0.04 -0.42
C LEU A 197 0.84 0.01 -1.94
N PHE A 198 -0.06 0.64 -2.68
CA PHE A 198 0.08 0.79 -4.13
C PHE A 198 1.32 1.63 -4.51
N TYR A 199 1.63 2.69 -3.77
CA TYR A 199 2.85 3.45 -3.98
C TYR A 199 4.11 2.65 -3.65
N SER A 200 4.12 1.87 -2.56
CA SER A 200 5.28 1.03 -2.22
C SER A 200 5.53 -0.06 -3.26
N GLU A 201 4.46 -0.69 -3.77
CA GLU A 201 4.59 -1.65 -4.86
C GLU A 201 5.05 -0.96 -6.14
N ALA A 202 4.43 0.16 -6.54
CA ALA A 202 4.83 0.89 -7.75
C ALA A 202 6.30 1.35 -7.71
N ALA A 203 6.78 1.80 -6.55
CA ALA A 203 8.16 2.22 -6.34
C ALA A 203 9.18 1.07 -6.52
N THR A 204 8.74 -0.18 -6.35
CA THR A 204 9.59 -1.37 -6.60
C THR A 204 9.88 -1.56 -8.10
N TYR A 205 9.01 -1.04 -8.98
CA TYR A 205 9.16 -1.19 -10.43
C TYR A 205 9.72 0.06 -11.10
N VAL A 206 9.33 1.24 -10.64
CA VAL A 206 9.66 2.51 -11.30
C VAL A 206 10.06 3.58 -10.29
N ALA A 207 11.17 4.26 -10.53
CA ALA A 207 11.64 5.38 -9.70
C ALA A 207 10.98 6.73 -10.03
N ASP A 208 10.41 6.90 -11.24
CA ASP A 208 9.71 8.13 -11.64
C ASP A 208 8.35 8.26 -10.96
N GLU A 209 8.22 9.26 -10.08
CA GLU A 209 7.01 9.57 -9.32
C GLU A 209 5.78 9.81 -10.22
N ASN A 210 5.95 10.48 -11.36
CA ASN A 210 4.82 10.72 -12.29
C ASN A 210 4.30 9.42 -12.90
N MET A 211 5.18 8.44 -13.11
CA MET A 211 4.79 7.13 -13.60
C MET A 211 4.16 6.30 -12.48
N GLN A 212 4.66 6.40 -11.25
CA GLN A 212 4.04 5.78 -10.07
C GLN A 212 2.59 6.25 -9.89
N GLU A 213 2.32 7.55 -9.97
CA GLU A 213 0.95 8.08 -9.88
C GLU A 213 0.01 7.49 -10.94
N LYS A 214 0.50 7.31 -12.17
CA LYS A 214 -0.27 6.69 -13.25
C LYS A 214 -0.54 5.22 -12.97
N ILE A 215 0.44 4.48 -12.45
CA ILE A 215 0.30 3.07 -12.06
C ILE A 215 -0.74 2.95 -10.94
N VAL A 216 -0.63 3.76 -9.88
CA VAL A 216 -1.57 3.78 -8.75
C VAL A 216 -2.99 4.06 -9.23
N ARG A 217 -3.16 5.00 -10.18
CA ARG A 217 -4.48 5.27 -10.79
C ARG A 217 -5.04 4.05 -11.53
N GLU A 218 -4.21 3.32 -12.26
CA GLU A 218 -4.63 2.08 -12.94
C GLU A 218 -4.94 0.96 -11.94
N LEU A 219 -4.19 0.85 -10.83
CA LEU A 219 -4.48 -0.09 -9.74
C LEU A 219 -5.85 0.16 -9.11
N TRP A 220 -6.20 1.43 -8.84
CA TRP A 220 -7.54 1.79 -8.34
C TRP A 220 -8.66 1.48 -9.33
N LYS A 221 -8.43 1.64 -10.64
CA LYS A 221 -9.41 1.23 -11.66
C LYS A 221 -9.62 -0.28 -11.66
N LYS A 222 -8.55 -1.04 -11.54
CA LYS A 222 -8.59 -2.52 -11.49
C LYS A 222 -9.34 -3.02 -10.27
N LEU A 223 -9.03 -2.45 -9.11
CA LEU A 223 -9.70 -2.77 -7.86
C LEU A 223 -11.22 -2.57 -7.99
N ARG A 224 -11.66 -1.47 -8.59
CA ARG A 224 -13.07 -1.20 -8.86
C ARG A 224 -13.68 -2.24 -9.80
N SER A 225 -13.04 -2.50 -10.94
CA SER A 225 -13.54 -3.48 -11.93
C SER A 225 -13.52 -4.94 -11.46
N HIS A 226 -12.78 -5.25 -10.40
CA HIS A 226 -12.75 -6.59 -9.83
C HIS A 226 -13.91 -6.83 -8.85
N SER A 227 -14.53 -5.75 -8.36
CA SER A 227 -15.66 -5.79 -7.42
C SER A 227 -17.03 -5.72 -8.10
N ASP A 228 -17.07 -5.40 -9.39
CA ASP A 228 -18.26 -5.43 -10.26
C ASP A 228 -18.45 -6.83 -10.87
#